data_AF-A0A660V1B9-F1
#
_entry.id   AF-A0A660V1B9-F1
#
_cell.length_a   1.000
_cell.length_b   1.000
_cell.length_c   1.000
_cell.angle_alpha   90.00
_cell.angle_beta   90.00
_cell.angle_gamma   90.00
#
_symmetry.space_group_name_H-M   'P 1'
#
loop_
_entity.id
_entity.type
_entity.pdbx_description
1 polymer ?
#
loop_
_entity_poly.entity_id
_entity_poly.type
_entity_poly.pdbx_seq_one_letter_code
_entity_poly.pdbx_strand_id
1 'polypeptide(L)'
;MLTCGDGLQVVRELILEKEFQVIKPIYPGTNSIGHMGGGPTLFKEKCRQCGECELGRFAGICPLTQCAKGLLNGPCGGSQNGKCEVYPERDCAWVKIYERSKALGELEKIREIVKSKDWSKMIRPRQIKVAPLEVG
;
A
#
# COMPACT_ATOMS: atom_id res chain seq x y z
N MET A 1 -20.50 -16.72 9.22
CA MET A 1 -20.78 -15.31 8.87
C MET A 1 -20.06 -15.02 7.56
N LEU A 2 -20.78 -14.53 6.54
CA LEU A 2 -20.20 -14.16 5.23
C LEU A 2 -20.10 -12.64 5.15
N THR A 3 -18.92 -12.08 5.44
CA THR A 3 -18.66 -10.64 5.46
C THR A 3 -17.36 -10.30 4.72
N CYS A 4 -17.08 -9.01 4.54
CA CYS A 4 -15.81 -8.48 4.08
C CYS A 4 -14.67 -8.80 5.05
N GLY A 5 -13.43 -8.73 4.57
CA GLY A 5 -12.25 -8.95 5.41
C GLY A 5 -12.13 -7.98 6.60
N ASP A 6 -12.72 -6.79 6.48
CA ASP A 6 -12.80 -5.78 7.55
C ASP A 6 -13.82 -6.18 8.63
N GLY A 7 -15.07 -6.49 8.21
CA GLY A 7 -16.12 -6.94 9.13
C GLY A 7 -15.79 -8.26 9.84
N LEU A 8 -15.01 -9.15 9.22
CA LEU A 8 -14.53 -10.38 9.87
C LEU A 8 -13.61 -10.08 11.06
N GLN A 9 -12.73 -9.09 10.92
CA GLN A 9 -11.77 -8.75 11.98
C GLN A 9 -12.46 -8.10 13.18
N VAL A 10 -13.43 -7.22 12.95
CA VAL A 10 -14.23 -6.60 14.03
C VAL A 10 -14.98 -7.66 14.84
N VAL A 11 -15.59 -8.65 14.16
CA VAL A 11 -16.35 -9.72 14.83
C VAL A 11 -15.44 -10.68 15.59
N ARG A 12 -14.25 -10.96 15.05
CA ARG A 12 -13.25 -11.79 15.74
C ARG A 12 -12.84 -11.16 17.07
N GLU A 13 -12.50 -9.89 17.07
CA GLU A 13 -11.97 -9.21 18.26
C GLU A 13 -13.06 -8.97 19.32
N LEU A 14 -14.18 -8.35 18.92
CA LEU A 14 -15.15 -7.85 19.90
C LEU A 14 -16.09 -8.94 20.43
N ILE A 15 -16.49 -9.86 19.56
CA ILE A 15 -17.51 -10.85 19.90
C ILE A 15 -16.85 -12.17 20.31
N LEU A 16 -16.02 -12.76 19.44
CA LEU A 16 -15.50 -14.10 19.71
C LEU A 16 -14.45 -14.11 20.84
N GLU A 17 -13.54 -13.15 20.86
CA GLU A 17 -12.45 -13.12 21.86
C GLU A 17 -12.86 -12.40 23.14
N LYS A 18 -13.41 -11.18 23.04
CA LYS A 18 -13.73 -10.36 24.23
C LYS A 18 -15.01 -10.77 24.94
N GLU A 19 -16.10 -10.98 24.20
CA GLU A 19 -17.41 -11.25 24.80
C GLU A 19 -17.61 -12.73 25.14
N PHE A 20 -17.43 -13.61 24.15
CA PHE A 20 -17.75 -15.03 24.30
C PHE A 20 -16.56 -15.94 24.61
N GLN A 21 -15.32 -15.45 24.50
CA GLN A 21 -14.07 -16.19 24.77
C GLN A 21 -13.98 -17.55 24.04
N VAL A 22 -14.43 -17.60 22.78
CA VAL A 22 -14.46 -18.82 21.95
C VAL A 22 -13.41 -18.75 20.85
N ILE A 23 -12.64 -19.83 20.71
CA ILE A 23 -11.67 -20.00 19.62
C ILE A 23 -12.25 -20.94 18.56
N LYS A 24 -12.70 -20.37 17.44
CA LYS A 24 -13.14 -21.12 16.26
C LYS A 24 -12.60 -20.50 14.96
N PRO A 25 -12.42 -21.29 13.90
CA PRO A 25 -12.07 -20.77 12.58
C PRO A 25 -13.17 -19.84 12.06
N ILE A 26 -12.78 -18.68 11.53
CA ILE A 26 -13.66 -17.73 10.86
C ILE A 26 -13.05 -17.39 9.51
N TYR A 27 -13.85 -17.40 8.46
CA TYR A 27 -13.40 -17.23 7.08
C TYR A 27 -14.14 -16.06 6.44
N PRO A 28 -13.45 -15.18 5.70
CA PRO A 28 -14.12 -14.08 5.02
C PRO A 28 -14.97 -14.64 3.89
N GLY A 29 -16.19 -14.12 3.76
CA GLY A 29 -17.12 -14.51 2.69
C GLY A 29 -16.95 -13.71 1.42
N THR A 30 -16.21 -12.60 1.47
CA THR A 30 -15.96 -11.71 0.34
C THR A 30 -14.53 -11.14 0.37
N ASN A 31 -13.90 -11.03 -0.80
CA ASN A 31 -12.57 -10.41 -1.00
C ASN A 31 -12.71 -8.90 -1.27
N SER A 32 -13.38 -8.20 -0.36
CA SER A 32 -13.53 -6.74 -0.41
C SER A 32 -12.20 -6.02 -0.25
N ILE A 33 -12.02 -4.92 -0.95
CA ILE A 33 -10.75 -4.19 -0.97
C ILE A 33 -10.76 -3.06 0.06
N GLY A 34 -9.88 -3.14 1.05
CA GLY A 34 -9.46 -1.99 1.85
C GLY A 34 -8.52 -1.07 1.07
N HIS A 35 -8.95 0.17 0.83
CA HIS A 35 -8.13 1.22 0.17
C HIS A 35 -7.50 2.20 1.18
N MET A 36 -7.80 2.06 2.47
CA MET A 36 -7.52 3.08 3.49
C MET A 36 -6.90 2.47 4.74
N GLY A 37 -6.02 3.21 5.42
CA GLY A 37 -5.46 2.86 6.72
C GLY A 37 -5.24 4.10 7.61
N GLY A 38 -4.99 3.92 8.90
CA GLY A 38 -4.73 5.01 9.85
C GLY A 38 -5.92 5.43 10.75
N GLY A 39 -7.02 4.68 10.75
CA GLY A 39 -8.15 4.89 11.67
C GLY A 39 -7.79 4.73 13.15
N PRO A 40 -8.76 4.94 14.07
CA PRO A 40 -10.20 5.05 13.81
C PRO A 40 -10.70 6.44 13.42
N THR A 41 -9.93 7.50 13.66
CA THR A 41 -10.36 8.89 13.43
C THR A 41 -10.06 9.40 12.02
N LEU A 42 -9.00 8.91 11.36
CA LEU A 42 -8.63 9.37 10.03
C LEU A 42 -8.05 8.25 9.16
N PHE A 43 -8.90 7.69 8.31
CA PHE A 43 -8.49 6.75 7.30
C PHE A 43 -7.92 7.49 6.09
N LYS A 44 -6.71 7.12 5.65
CA LYS A 44 -5.99 7.72 4.51
C LYS A 44 -5.69 6.64 3.47
N GLU A 45 -5.69 7.02 2.21
CA GLU A 45 -5.31 6.12 1.13
C GLU A 45 -3.85 5.67 1.30
N LYS A 46 -3.63 4.35 1.31
CA LYS A 46 -2.29 3.76 1.44
C LYS A 46 -1.91 2.86 0.27
N CYS A 47 -2.87 2.29 -0.45
CA CYS A 47 -2.62 1.36 -1.55
C CYS A 47 -3.53 1.67 -2.75
N ARG A 48 -2.91 1.78 -3.93
CA ARG A 48 -3.61 1.97 -5.22
C ARG A 48 -3.97 0.65 -5.90
N GLN A 49 -3.65 -0.48 -5.27
CA GLN A 49 -3.85 -1.84 -5.77
C GLN A 49 -3.26 -2.15 -7.15
N CYS A 50 -2.10 -1.58 -7.48
CA CYS A 50 -1.53 -1.71 -8.82
C CYS A 50 -1.11 -3.14 -9.24
N GLY A 51 -1.18 -4.14 -8.36
CA GLY A 51 -0.76 -5.52 -8.65
C GLY A 51 0.76 -5.71 -8.78
N GLU A 52 1.53 -4.63 -8.68
CA GLU A 52 2.99 -4.61 -8.84
C GLU A 52 3.60 -3.83 -7.69
N CYS A 53 3.75 -4.45 -6.52
CA CYS A 53 4.21 -3.74 -5.32
C CYS A 53 5.71 -3.42 -5.40
N GLU A 54 6.09 -2.17 -5.17
CA GLU A 54 7.49 -1.68 -5.16
C GLU A 54 7.90 -1.14 -3.78
N LEU A 55 7.15 -1.44 -2.72
CA LEU A 55 7.45 -0.92 -1.38
C LEU A 55 8.85 -1.32 -0.90
N GLY A 56 9.33 -2.53 -1.26
CA GLY A 56 10.68 -2.98 -0.94
C GLY A 56 11.79 -2.14 -1.59
N ARG A 57 11.53 -1.58 -2.78
CA ARG A 57 12.45 -0.66 -3.46
C ARG A 57 12.45 0.73 -2.81
N PHE A 58 11.28 1.20 -2.37
CA PHE A 58 11.07 2.56 -1.87
C PHE A 58 11.02 2.65 -0.34
N ALA A 59 11.77 1.79 0.36
CA ALA A 59 11.91 1.80 1.82
C ALA A 59 10.54 1.85 2.57
N GLY A 60 9.54 1.11 2.07
CA GLY A 60 8.22 1.01 2.69
C GLY A 60 7.31 2.23 2.48
N ILE A 61 7.65 3.13 1.56
CA ILE A 61 6.81 4.30 1.23
C ILE A 61 6.32 4.14 -0.20
N CYS A 62 5.00 4.08 -0.40
CA CYS A 62 4.42 3.98 -1.74
C CYS A 62 4.42 5.36 -2.42
N PRO A 63 5.23 5.60 -3.46
CA PRO A 63 5.23 6.90 -4.12
C PRO A 63 3.92 7.15 -4.89
N LEU A 64 3.21 6.11 -5.33
CA LEU A 64 1.92 6.25 -6.03
C LEU A 64 0.82 6.86 -5.15
N THR A 65 0.84 6.63 -3.83
CA THR A 65 -0.20 7.11 -2.90
C THR A 65 0.30 8.20 -1.95
N GLN A 66 1.61 8.29 -1.69
CA GLN A 66 2.17 9.31 -0.80
C GLN A 66 2.73 10.53 -1.53
N CYS A 67 3.08 10.43 -2.82
CA CYS A 67 3.42 11.59 -3.63
C CYS A 67 2.16 12.19 -4.23
N ALA A 68 1.98 13.51 -4.12
CA ALA A 68 0.86 14.24 -4.74
C ALA A 68 0.76 14.01 -6.26
N LYS A 69 1.90 13.74 -6.91
CA LYS A 69 1.99 13.49 -8.35
C LYS A 69 2.02 12.00 -8.71
N GLY A 70 2.06 11.10 -7.73
CA GLY A 70 2.12 9.66 -7.96
C GLY A 70 3.34 9.19 -8.77
N LEU A 71 4.50 9.85 -8.63
CA LEU A 71 5.67 9.57 -9.48
C LEU A 71 6.49 8.38 -8.97
N LEU A 72 6.56 7.32 -9.77
CA LEU A 72 7.39 6.14 -9.51
C LEU A 72 8.90 6.40 -9.67
N ASN A 73 9.27 7.36 -10.51
CA ASN A 73 10.64 7.82 -10.67
C ASN A 73 10.68 9.31 -10.31
N GLY A 74 11.12 9.62 -9.10
CA GLY A 74 11.35 10.99 -8.62
C GLY A 74 12.83 11.24 -8.36
N PRO A 75 13.18 12.37 -7.72
CA PRO A 75 12.30 13.45 -7.29
C PRO A 75 11.76 14.29 -8.47
N CYS A 76 10.68 15.06 -8.24
CA CYS A 76 10.10 15.95 -9.26
C CYS A 76 10.71 17.35 -9.34
N GLY A 77 11.77 17.64 -8.59
CA GLY A 77 12.36 18.99 -8.45
C GLY A 77 11.55 19.95 -7.56
N GLY A 78 10.23 19.81 -7.52
CA GLY A 78 9.30 20.64 -6.74
C GLY A 78 9.25 20.42 -5.21
N SER A 79 10.35 20.04 -4.56
CA SER A 79 10.38 19.96 -3.09
C SER A 79 11.13 21.14 -2.52
N GLN A 80 10.55 21.80 -1.51
CA GLN A 80 11.16 22.92 -0.82
C GLN A 80 11.24 22.62 0.68
N ASN A 81 12.43 22.71 1.28
CA ASN A 81 12.66 22.42 2.70
C ASN A 81 12.07 21.07 3.18
N GLY A 82 12.16 20.04 2.34
CA GLY A 82 11.62 18.70 2.64
C GLY A 82 10.09 18.55 2.46
N LYS A 83 9.38 19.62 2.10
CA LYS A 83 7.92 19.63 1.87
C LYS A 83 7.55 19.51 0.40
N CYS A 84 6.31 19.12 0.13
CA CYS A 84 5.77 19.02 -1.23
C CYS A 84 5.29 20.39 -1.74
N GLU A 85 5.59 20.77 -2.99
CA GLU A 85 5.08 22.03 -3.56
C GLU A 85 3.55 22.09 -3.68
N VAL A 86 2.88 20.94 -3.89
CA VAL A 86 1.42 20.90 -4.07
C VAL A 86 0.72 21.04 -2.72
N TYR A 87 1.35 20.52 -1.67
CA TYR A 87 0.81 20.45 -0.31
C TYR A 87 1.92 20.81 0.69
N PRO A 88 2.14 22.10 0.96
CA PRO A 88 3.24 22.57 1.82
C PRO A 88 3.21 22.01 3.24
N GLU A 89 2.04 21.59 3.72
CA GLU A 89 1.86 20.95 5.03
C GLU A 89 2.40 19.51 5.06
N ARG A 90 2.56 18.87 3.90
CA ARG A 90 2.98 17.46 3.76
C ARG A 90 4.47 17.36 3.48
N ASP A 91 5.10 16.41 4.15
CA ASP A 91 6.45 15.99 3.80
C ASP A 91 6.48 15.41 2.38
N CYS A 92 7.51 15.73 1.62
CA CYS A 92 7.73 15.16 0.30
C CYS A 92 8.03 13.65 0.43
N ALA A 93 7.23 12.82 -0.23
CA ALA A 93 7.42 11.38 -0.22
C ALA A 93 8.83 10.96 -0.68
N TRP A 94 9.39 11.63 -1.70
CA TRP A 94 10.72 11.31 -2.23
C TRP A 94 11.87 11.74 -1.33
N VAL A 95 11.70 12.82 -0.55
CA VAL A 95 12.66 13.18 0.49
C VAL A 95 12.68 12.11 1.57
N LYS A 96 11.50 11.66 2.03
CA LYS A 96 11.39 10.57 3.01
C LYS A 96 11.95 9.24 2.53
N ILE A 97 11.71 8.90 1.25
CA ILE A 97 12.29 7.71 0.62
C ILE A 97 13.82 7.82 0.62
N TYR A 98 14.38 8.96 0.21
CA TYR A 98 15.82 9.17 0.18
C TYR A 98 16.46 9.08 1.56
N GLU A 99 15.93 9.80 2.56
CA GLU A 99 16.45 9.80 3.92
C GLU A 99 16.46 8.40 4.54
N ARG A 100 15.35 7.66 4.35
CA ARG A 100 15.24 6.28 4.86
C ARG A 100 16.15 5.32 4.10
N SER A 101 16.23 5.43 2.77
CA SER A 101 17.12 4.58 1.97
C SER A 101 18.59 4.85 2.30
N LYS A 102 18.96 6.11 2.57
CA LYS A 102 20.29 6.49 3.06
C LYS A 102 20.60 5.84 4.41
N ALA A 103 19.67 5.90 5.36
CA ALA A 103 19.83 5.27 6.67
C ALA A 103 19.96 3.74 6.59
N LEU A 104 19.34 3.10 5.59
CA LEU A 104 19.43 1.67 5.35
C LEU A 104 20.65 1.25 4.51
N GLY A 105 21.41 2.20 3.95
CA GLY A 105 22.50 1.90 3.02
C GLY A 105 22.04 1.39 1.65
N GLU A 106 20.78 1.62 1.27
CA GLU A 106 20.14 1.06 0.06
C GLU A 106 19.90 2.11 -1.04
N LEU A 107 20.70 3.17 -1.09
CA LEU A 107 20.53 4.26 -2.06
C LEU A 107 20.60 3.81 -3.52
N GLU A 108 21.32 2.72 -3.82
CA GLU A 108 21.40 2.20 -5.19
C GLU A 108 20.03 1.73 -5.71
N LYS A 109 19.16 1.17 -4.85
CA LYS A 109 17.82 0.68 -5.26
C LYS A 109 16.92 1.78 -5.84
N ILE A 110 17.09 3.02 -5.37
CA ILE A 110 16.28 4.17 -5.79
C ILE A 110 16.93 4.95 -6.96
N ARG A 111 18.15 4.58 -7.38
CA ARG A 111 18.80 5.14 -8.58
C ARG A 111 18.39 4.41 -9.85
N GLU A 112 17.99 3.15 -9.73
CA GLU A 112 17.45 2.37 -10.84
C GLU A 112 16.11 2.95 -11.33
N ILE A 113 15.96 3.07 -12.66
CA ILE A 113 14.72 3.51 -13.29
C ILE A 113 13.69 2.38 -13.21
N VAL A 114 12.54 2.67 -12.60
CA VAL A 114 11.41 1.76 -12.55
C VAL A 114 10.62 1.85 -13.85
N LYS A 115 10.34 0.70 -14.45
CA LYS A 115 9.50 0.61 -15.65
C LYS A 115 8.08 1.08 -15.34
N SER A 116 7.39 1.56 -16.37
CA SER A 116 5.95 1.85 -16.29
C SER A 116 5.20 0.60 -15.84
N LYS A 117 4.26 0.77 -14.91
CA LYS A 117 3.41 -0.32 -14.45
C LYS A 117 2.48 -0.81 -15.55
N ASP A 118 2.21 -2.11 -15.54
CA ASP A 118 1.18 -2.69 -16.41
C ASP A 118 -0.22 -2.44 -15.81
N TRP A 119 -0.82 -1.31 -16.21
CA TRP A 119 -2.16 -0.93 -15.77
C TRP A 119 -3.26 -1.80 -16.39
N SER A 120 -2.96 -2.64 -17.40
CA SER A 120 -3.95 -3.55 -18.00
C SER A 120 -4.51 -4.55 -16.98
N LYS A 121 -3.69 -4.93 -15.98
CA LYS A 121 -4.05 -5.77 -14.84
C LYS A 121 -5.14 -5.16 -13.94
N MET A 122 -5.40 -3.86 -14.08
CA MET A 122 -6.41 -3.13 -13.32
C MET A 122 -7.64 -2.70 -14.10
N ILE A 123 -7.73 -3.07 -15.39
CA ILE A 123 -8.94 -2.90 -16.20
C ILE A 123 -10.13 -3.57 -15.49
N ARG A 124 -11.33 -2.98 -15.58
CA ARG A 124 -12.55 -3.50 -14.96
C ARG A 124 -13.39 -4.25 -16.02
N PRO A 125 -13.91 -5.45 -15.73
CA PRO A 125 -13.62 -6.29 -14.55
C PRO A 125 -12.17 -6.82 -14.59
N ARG A 126 -11.52 -6.90 -13.42
CA ARG A 126 -10.12 -7.36 -13.33
C ARG A 126 -10.08 -8.86 -13.61
N GLN A 127 -9.31 -9.26 -14.62
CA GLN A 127 -9.04 -10.66 -14.94
C GLN A 127 -7.53 -10.83 -15.09
N ILE A 128 -6.95 -11.82 -14.39
CA ILE A 128 -5.51 -12.11 -14.44
C ILE A 128 -5.38 -13.59 -14.74
N LYS A 129 -4.68 -13.92 -15.84
CA LYS A 129 -4.25 -15.30 -16.13
C LYS A 129 -2.85 -15.48 -15.53
N VAL A 130 -2.70 -16.46 -14.66
CA VAL A 130 -1.41 -16.84 -14.05
C VAL A 130 -1.06 -18.26 -14.45
N ALA A 131 0.23 -18.55 -14.59
CA ALA A 131 0.68 -19.93 -14.79
C ALA A 131 0.37 -20.75 -13.51
N PRO A 132 0.05 -22.05 -13.63
CA PRO A 132 -0.07 -22.94 -12.48
C PRO A 132 1.21 -22.90 -11.65
N LEU A 133 1.09 -22.90 -10.31
CA LEU A 133 2.23 -23.07 -9.43
C LEU A 133 2.76 -24.49 -9.59
N GLU A 134 3.98 -24.64 -10.11
CA GLU A 134 4.67 -25.92 -10.10
C GLU A 134 5.22 -26.15 -8.68
N VAL A 135 4.56 -27.05 -7.96
CA VAL A 135 5.04 -27.51 -6.65
C VAL A 135 5.83 -28.79 -6.90
N GLY A 136 7.15 -28.65 -7.05
CA GLY A 136 8.11 -29.75 -7.08
C GLY A 136 8.58 -30.14 -5.68
#